data_AF-A0AAP9Y713-F1
#
_entry.id   AF-A0AAP9Y713-F1
#
_cell.length_a   1.000
_cell.length_b   1.000
_cell.length_c   1.000
_cell.angle_alpha   90.00
_cell.angle_beta   90.00
_cell.angle_gamma   90.00
#
_symmetry.space_group_name_H-M   'P 1'
#
loop_
_entity.id
_entity.type
_entity.pdbx_description
1 polymer ?
#
loop_
_entity_poly.entity_id
_entity_poly.type
_entity_poly.pdbx_seq_one_letter_code
_entity_poly.pdbx_strand_id
1 'polypeptide(L)'
;MSQVAGSGVTKARSVVTIGAFTAVYFVLLWCSGMLGFFGPAFMFVGGVVGLLLNASVVMLMLVRSRMFGTLTIMGGIVAFLMVLTGHAWVTLPVALVLGFLGDLIARSGGYVSASRNIAAYMLFSLWGIAPLAPIFFSPNAYFADIATSMGQDYADGMRALFSPTVICVWAVVSLIVACVGGLIGRFLLRKHFAKAGVA
;
A
#
# COMPACT_ATOMS: atom_id res chain seq x y z
N MET A 1 -15.11 -2.41 -33.59
CA MET A 1 -15.92 -2.99 -32.49
C MET A 1 -15.67 -4.49 -32.48
N SER A 2 -14.79 -4.98 -31.62
CA SER A 2 -14.60 -6.42 -31.40
C SER A 2 -15.04 -6.74 -29.99
N GLN A 3 -16.11 -7.54 -29.89
CA GLN A 3 -16.57 -8.14 -28.66
C GLN A 3 -15.45 -8.97 -28.03
N VAL A 4 -15.05 -8.64 -26.80
CA VAL A 4 -14.44 -9.60 -25.89
C VAL A 4 -15.57 -10.10 -25.00
N ALA A 5 -15.98 -11.33 -25.26
CA ALA A 5 -16.95 -12.05 -24.46
C ALA A 5 -16.45 -12.26 -23.02
N GLY A 6 -17.36 -12.11 -22.05
CA GLY A 6 -17.40 -13.04 -20.91
C GLY A 6 -16.64 -12.69 -19.62
N SER A 7 -16.85 -11.53 -19.01
CA SER A 7 -16.78 -11.46 -17.55
C SER A 7 -17.99 -10.71 -17.01
N GLY A 8 -18.88 -11.40 -16.28
CA GLY A 8 -20.05 -10.82 -15.60
C GLY A 8 -19.69 -9.88 -14.44
N VAL A 9 -18.73 -8.98 -14.67
CA VAL A 9 -18.21 -8.01 -13.72
C VAL A 9 -18.71 -6.63 -14.18
N THR A 10 -19.74 -6.15 -13.51
CA THR A 10 -20.25 -4.79 -13.74
C THR A 10 -19.33 -3.77 -13.08
N LYS A 11 -19.34 -2.52 -13.56
CA LYS A 11 -18.62 -1.42 -12.89
C LYS A 11 -19.03 -1.28 -11.42
N ALA A 12 -20.33 -1.39 -11.13
CA ALA A 12 -20.85 -1.36 -9.77
C ALA A 12 -20.25 -2.46 -8.88
N ARG A 13 -20.24 -3.72 -9.35
CA ARG A 13 -19.64 -4.85 -8.63
C ARG A 13 -18.14 -4.65 -8.40
N SER A 14 -17.45 -4.05 -9.37
CA SER A 14 -16.01 -3.74 -9.29
C SER A 14 -15.73 -2.72 -8.19
N VAL A 15 -16.50 -1.63 -8.14
CA VAL A 15 -16.39 -0.59 -7.10
C VAL A 15 -16.67 -1.16 -5.71
N VAL A 16 -17.72 -1.97 -5.56
CA VAL A 16 -18.03 -2.65 -4.29
C VAL A 16 -16.89 -3.56 -3.85
N THR A 17 -16.29 -4.30 -4.79
CA THR A 17 -15.11 -5.15 -4.53
C THR A 17 -13.93 -4.30 -4.05
N ILE A 18 -13.63 -3.21 -4.75
CA ILE A 18 -12.54 -2.29 -4.35
C ILE A 18 -12.79 -1.79 -2.93
N GLY A 19 -14.01 -1.34 -2.60
CA GLY A 19 -14.35 -0.87 -1.26
C GLY A 19 -14.12 -1.94 -0.18
N ALA A 20 -14.62 -3.17 -0.39
CA ALA A 20 -14.46 -4.26 0.56
C ALA A 20 -12.98 -4.63 0.78
N PHE A 21 -12.20 -4.79 -0.29
CA PHE A 21 -10.77 -5.09 -0.18
C PHE A 21 -9.97 -3.92 0.38
N THR A 22 -10.37 -2.67 0.11
CA THR A 22 -9.75 -1.47 0.70
C THR A 22 -9.95 -1.44 2.21
N ALA A 23 -11.13 -1.82 2.71
CA ALA A 23 -11.37 -1.92 4.15
C ALA A 23 -10.44 -2.97 4.80
N VAL A 24 -10.32 -4.15 4.19
CA VAL A 24 -9.38 -5.19 4.68
C VAL A 24 -7.94 -4.69 4.62
N TYR A 25 -7.54 -4.04 3.52
CA TYR A 25 -6.21 -3.47 3.36
C TYR A 25 -5.90 -2.46 4.47
N PHE A 26 -6.86 -1.57 4.76
CA PHE A 26 -6.71 -0.54 5.78
C PHE A 26 -6.58 -1.15 7.18
N VAL A 27 -7.39 -2.17 7.51
CA VAL A 27 -7.29 -2.86 8.81
C VAL A 27 -5.93 -3.54 8.97
N LEU A 28 -5.45 -4.27 7.96
CA LEU A 28 -4.14 -4.93 8.02
C LEU A 28 -3.00 -3.91 8.13
N LEU A 29 -3.09 -2.83 7.36
CA LEU A 29 -2.16 -1.72 7.45
C LEU A 29 -2.17 -1.07 8.83
N TRP A 30 -3.34 -0.82 9.40
CA TRP A 30 -3.48 -0.21 10.73
C TRP A 30 -2.89 -1.12 11.81
N CYS A 31 -3.28 -2.40 11.82
CA CYS A 31 -2.77 -3.39 12.79
C CYS A 31 -1.25 -3.56 12.71
N SER A 32 -0.68 -3.59 11.50
CA SER A 32 0.76 -3.68 11.32
C SER A 32 1.48 -2.37 11.68
N GLY A 33 0.85 -1.21 11.44
CA GLY A 33 1.33 0.10 11.87
C GLY A 33 1.40 0.25 13.39
N MET A 34 0.53 -0.43 14.15
CA MET A 34 0.58 -0.42 15.62
C MET A 34 1.90 -0.98 16.18
N LEU A 35 2.65 -1.77 15.42
CA LEU A 35 3.97 -2.23 15.85
C LEU A 35 4.95 -1.06 16.04
N GLY A 36 4.74 0.05 15.33
CA GLY A 36 5.55 1.27 15.50
C GLY A 36 5.54 1.83 16.92
N PHE A 37 4.47 1.62 17.70
CA PHE A 37 4.42 2.10 19.10
C PHE A 37 5.48 1.48 20.00
N PHE A 38 5.98 0.29 19.68
CA PHE A 38 7.06 -0.35 20.45
C PHE A 38 8.43 0.28 20.24
N GLY A 39 8.58 1.13 19.20
CA GLY A 39 9.78 1.89 18.97
C GLY A 39 9.98 2.24 17.50
N PRO A 40 10.83 3.24 17.19
CA PRO A 40 11.06 3.69 15.82
C PRO A 40 11.56 2.58 14.87
N ALA A 41 12.36 1.64 15.37
CA ALA A 41 12.83 0.50 14.58
C ALA A 41 11.70 -0.49 14.22
N PHE A 42 10.69 -0.65 15.08
CA PHE A 42 9.55 -1.52 14.83
C PHE A 42 8.62 -0.97 13.75
N MET A 43 8.72 0.32 13.38
CA MET A 43 8.03 0.88 12.22
C MET A 43 8.41 0.14 10.93
N PHE A 44 9.68 -0.24 10.78
CA PHE A 44 10.14 -1.03 9.64
C PHE A 44 9.59 -2.45 9.67
N VAL A 45 9.57 -3.09 10.84
CA VAL A 45 9.01 -4.43 11.02
C VAL A 45 7.52 -4.43 10.67
N GLY A 46 6.77 -3.46 11.20
CA GLY A 46 5.37 -3.23 10.87
C GLY A 46 5.15 -3.00 9.37
N GLY A 47 6.01 -2.19 8.75
CA GLY A 47 6.00 -1.99 7.30
C GLY A 47 6.19 -3.29 6.51
N VAL A 48 7.16 -4.13 6.88
CA VAL A 48 7.40 -5.42 6.21
C VAL A 48 6.19 -6.34 6.36
N VAL A 49 5.68 -6.50 7.58
CA VAL A 49 4.50 -7.35 7.85
C VAL A 49 3.29 -6.85 7.09
N GLY A 50 3.03 -5.54 7.14
CA GLY A 50 1.93 -4.89 6.43
C GLY A 50 2.01 -5.07 4.93
N LEU A 51 3.20 -4.91 4.33
CA LEU A 51 3.41 -5.13 2.90
C LEU A 51 3.17 -6.59 2.51
N LEU A 52 3.66 -7.56 3.28
CA LEU A 52 3.46 -8.98 2.95
C LEU A 52 1.98 -9.40 3.04
N LEU A 53 1.27 -8.97 4.08
CA LEU A 53 -0.15 -9.28 4.25
C LEU A 53 -1.00 -8.60 3.17
N ASN A 54 -0.76 -7.31 2.95
CA ASN A 54 -1.51 -6.53 1.97
C ASN A 54 -1.24 -6.93 0.52
N ALA A 55 -0.08 -7.51 0.22
CA ALA A 55 0.19 -8.01 -1.12
C ALA A 55 -0.88 -9.03 -1.57
N SER A 56 -1.27 -9.94 -0.69
CA SER A 56 -2.31 -10.93 -0.99
C SER A 56 -3.67 -10.27 -1.30
N VAL A 57 -4.04 -9.28 -0.50
CA VAL A 57 -5.27 -8.49 -0.65
C VAL A 57 -5.28 -7.74 -1.99
N VAL A 58 -4.18 -7.04 -2.31
CA VAL A 58 -4.07 -6.27 -3.55
C VAL A 58 -4.07 -7.17 -4.78
N MET A 59 -3.34 -8.30 -4.75
CA MET A 59 -3.32 -9.24 -5.86
C MET A 59 -4.73 -9.79 -6.17
N LEU A 60 -5.49 -10.17 -5.13
CA LEU A 60 -6.88 -10.59 -5.26
C LEU A 60 -7.79 -9.49 -5.79
N MET A 61 -7.66 -8.28 -5.23
CA MET A 61 -8.47 -7.12 -5.61
C MET A 61 -8.28 -6.77 -7.09
N LEU A 62 -7.04 -6.79 -7.60
CA LEU A 62 -6.75 -6.51 -9.01
C LEU A 62 -7.43 -7.53 -9.94
N VAL A 63 -7.28 -8.82 -9.64
CA VAL A 63 -7.86 -9.90 -10.46
C VAL A 63 -9.40 -9.90 -10.43
N ARG A 64 -10.01 -9.48 -9.32
CA ARG A 64 -11.48 -9.44 -9.16
C ARG A 64 -12.14 -8.19 -9.69
N SER A 65 -11.56 -7.01 -9.45
CA SER A 65 -12.14 -5.74 -9.90
C SER A 65 -11.99 -5.52 -11.41
N ARG A 66 -10.84 -5.90 -11.99
CA ARG A 66 -10.51 -5.76 -13.43
C ARG A 66 -10.87 -4.39 -14.03
N MET A 67 -10.71 -3.33 -13.24
CA MET A 67 -11.14 -1.98 -13.61
C MET A 67 -9.98 -0.99 -13.48
N PHE A 68 -9.97 0.00 -14.37
CA PHE A 68 -9.04 1.12 -14.25
C PHE A 68 -9.46 2.04 -13.10
N GLY A 69 -8.50 2.40 -12.24
CA GLY A 69 -8.75 3.15 -11.02
C GLY A 69 -8.78 2.28 -9.76
N THR A 70 -8.55 0.96 -9.85
CA THR A 70 -8.54 0.08 -8.67
C THR A 70 -7.51 0.52 -7.62
N LEU A 71 -6.27 0.75 -8.03
CA LEU A 71 -5.22 1.20 -7.09
C LEU A 71 -5.38 2.68 -6.73
N THR A 72 -5.86 3.50 -7.65
CA THR A 72 -6.11 4.93 -7.42
C THR A 72 -7.22 5.15 -6.38
N ILE A 73 -8.35 4.43 -6.51
CA ILE A 73 -9.47 4.52 -5.57
C ILE A 73 -9.05 3.99 -4.19
N MET A 74 -8.41 2.80 -4.15
CA MET A 74 -7.90 2.25 -2.90
C MET A 74 -6.90 3.20 -2.24
N GLY A 75 -5.90 3.68 -3.00
CA GLY A 75 -4.89 4.61 -2.51
C GLY A 75 -5.46 5.94 -2.05
N GLY A 76 -6.45 6.48 -2.76
CA GLY A 76 -7.15 7.70 -2.37
C GLY A 76 -7.91 7.54 -1.05
N ILE A 77 -8.67 6.45 -0.89
CA ILE A 77 -9.39 6.16 0.36
C ILE A 77 -8.41 5.95 1.52
N VAL A 78 -7.38 5.12 1.32
CA VAL A 78 -6.37 4.83 2.36
C VAL A 78 -5.63 6.10 2.75
N ALA A 79 -5.18 6.90 1.78
CA ALA A 79 -4.43 8.11 2.08
C ALA A 79 -5.31 9.17 2.74
N PHE A 80 -6.59 9.27 2.36
CA PHE A 80 -7.55 10.13 3.05
C PHE A 80 -7.71 9.71 4.52
N LEU A 81 -7.88 8.42 4.80
CA LEU A 81 -7.94 7.89 6.17
C LEU A 81 -6.62 8.10 6.94
N MET A 82 -5.47 7.99 6.27
CA MET A 82 -4.16 8.26 6.88
C MET A 82 -4.01 9.73 7.28
N VAL A 83 -4.45 10.66 6.43
CA VAL A 83 -4.44 12.09 6.75
C VAL A 83 -5.41 12.40 7.90
N LEU A 84 -6.60 11.79 7.91
CA LEU A 84 -7.56 11.93 9.02
C LEU A 84 -7.02 11.40 10.36
N THR A 85 -6.10 10.46 10.32
CA THR A 85 -5.46 9.87 11.51
C THR A 85 -4.17 10.59 11.93
N GLY A 86 -3.91 11.76 11.35
CA GLY A 86 -2.81 12.64 11.75
C GLY A 86 -1.55 12.55 10.88
N HIS A 87 -1.55 11.76 9.80
CA HIS A 87 -0.39 11.70 8.89
C HIS A 87 -0.33 12.90 7.94
N ALA A 88 0.85 13.10 7.36
CA ALA A 88 1.12 14.21 6.45
C ALA A 88 0.12 14.30 5.28
N TRP A 89 -0.40 15.49 4.99
CA TRP A 89 -1.30 15.75 3.86
C TRP A 89 -0.70 15.31 2.51
N VAL A 90 0.64 15.35 2.40
CA VAL A 90 1.43 14.90 1.22
C VAL A 90 1.18 13.42 0.89
N THR A 91 0.71 12.62 1.85
CA THR A 91 0.33 11.22 1.63
C THR A 91 -0.76 11.09 0.57
N LEU A 92 -1.71 12.02 0.52
CA LEU A 92 -2.83 11.99 -0.43
C LEU A 92 -2.39 12.13 -1.89
N PRO A 93 -1.69 13.21 -2.31
CA PRO A 93 -1.26 13.34 -3.70
C PRO A 93 -0.28 12.23 -4.10
N VAL A 94 0.63 11.80 -3.22
CA VAL A 94 1.61 10.73 -3.55
C VAL A 94 0.90 9.40 -3.79
N ALA A 95 -0.02 9.00 -2.91
CA ALA A 95 -0.77 7.75 -3.07
C ALA A 95 -1.66 7.77 -4.32
N LEU A 96 -2.26 8.92 -4.67
CA LEU A 96 -3.05 9.07 -5.89
C LEU A 96 -2.18 8.95 -7.15
N VAL A 97 -1.01 9.59 -7.19
CA VAL A 97 -0.09 9.52 -8.34
C VAL A 97 0.46 8.10 -8.51
N LEU A 98 0.94 7.48 -7.43
CA LEU A 98 1.45 6.10 -7.48
C LEU A 98 0.33 5.09 -7.78
N GLY A 99 -0.87 5.31 -7.25
CA GLY A 99 -2.06 4.53 -7.58
C GLY A 99 -2.42 4.61 -9.06
N PHE A 100 -2.40 5.82 -9.63
CA PHE A 100 -2.66 6.04 -11.05
C PHE A 100 -1.62 5.37 -11.94
N LEU A 101 -0.33 5.53 -11.63
CA LEU A 101 0.74 4.86 -12.35
C LEU A 101 0.66 3.34 -12.22
N GLY A 102 0.33 2.84 -11.02
CA GLY A 102 0.08 1.41 -10.79
C GLY A 102 -1.09 0.88 -11.62
N ASP A 103 -2.18 1.64 -11.73
CA ASP A 103 -3.33 1.28 -12.56
C ASP A 103 -2.96 1.20 -14.05
N LEU A 104 -2.06 2.05 -14.55
CA LEU A 104 -1.56 1.95 -15.93
C LEU A 104 -0.79 0.64 -16.14
N ILE A 105 0.07 0.26 -15.19
CA ILE A 105 0.83 -1.00 -15.24
C ILE A 105 -0.13 -2.19 -15.20
N ALA A 106 -1.06 -2.23 -14.25
CA ALA A 106 -2.03 -3.32 -14.10
C ALA A 106 -2.94 -3.43 -15.34
N ARG A 107 -3.40 -2.29 -15.88
CA ARG A 107 -4.21 -2.22 -17.10
C ARG A 107 -3.46 -2.77 -18.30
N SER A 108 -2.16 -2.47 -18.44
CA SER A 108 -1.36 -3.01 -19.53
C SER A 108 -1.41 -4.55 -19.53
N GLY A 109 -1.55 -5.18 -18.35
CA GLY A 109 -1.66 -6.62 -18.15
C GLY A 109 -3.06 -7.21 -18.16
N GLY A 110 -4.06 -6.39 -18.48
CA GLY A 110 -5.47 -6.79 -18.39
C GLY A 110 -5.88 -7.24 -16.99
N TYR A 111 -5.17 -6.83 -15.94
CA TYR A 111 -5.39 -7.23 -14.53
C TYR A 111 -5.22 -8.73 -14.21
N VAL A 112 -4.90 -9.57 -15.20
CA VAL A 112 -4.72 -11.02 -15.03
C VAL A 112 -3.23 -11.40 -15.03
N SER A 113 -2.39 -10.61 -15.70
CA SER A 113 -0.95 -10.85 -15.72
C SER A 113 -0.32 -10.63 -14.34
N ALA A 114 0.14 -11.72 -13.73
CA ALA A 114 0.72 -11.67 -12.39
C ALA A 114 1.97 -10.78 -12.32
N SER A 115 2.85 -10.80 -13.32
CA SER A 115 4.06 -9.95 -13.31
C SER A 115 3.71 -8.46 -13.32
N ARG A 116 2.71 -8.07 -14.13
CA ARG A 116 2.26 -6.67 -14.20
C ARG A 116 1.51 -6.25 -12.94
N ASN A 117 0.69 -7.12 -12.35
CA ASN A 117 0.05 -6.81 -11.07
C ASN A 117 1.07 -6.68 -9.93
N ILE A 118 2.09 -7.54 -9.88
CA ILE A 118 3.18 -7.44 -8.90
C ILE A 118 3.94 -6.12 -9.10
N ALA A 119 4.29 -5.77 -10.35
CA ALA A 119 4.96 -4.49 -10.63
C ALA A 119 4.09 -3.28 -10.24
N ALA A 120 2.79 -3.33 -10.48
CA ALA A 120 1.85 -2.30 -10.04
C ALA A 120 1.81 -2.17 -8.51
N TYR A 121 1.83 -3.29 -7.79
CA TYR A 121 1.87 -3.29 -6.33
C TYR A 121 3.22 -2.80 -5.77
N MET A 122 4.34 -3.19 -6.39
CA MET A 122 5.66 -2.67 -6.04
C MET A 122 5.69 -1.15 -6.17
N LEU A 123 5.24 -0.61 -7.30
CA LEU A 123 5.19 0.84 -7.49
C LEU A 123 4.28 1.51 -6.46
N PHE A 124 3.09 0.94 -6.24
CA PHE A 124 2.15 1.46 -5.26
C PHE A 124 2.77 1.48 -3.87
N SER A 125 3.44 0.41 -3.43
CA SER A 125 4.00 0.26 -2.07
C SER A 125 4.87 1.43 -1.59
N LEU A 126 5.48 2.17 -2.52
CA LEU A 126 6.27 3.37 -2.23
C LEU A 126 5.45 4.51 -1.60
N TRP A 127 4.12 4.47 -1.69
CA TRP A 127 3.23 5.43 -1.04
C TRP A 127 3.45 5.45 0.48
N GLY A 128 3.88 4.32 1.09
CA GLY A 128 4.15 4.20 2.52
C GLY A 128 5.31 5.08 3.02
N ILE A 129 6.09 5.68 2.12
CA ILE A 129 7.13 6.66 2.46
C ILE A 129 6.54 8.07 2.61
N ALA A 130 5.42 8.35 1.95
CA ALA A 130 4.80 9.68 1.93
C ALA A 130 4.40 10.22 3.31
N PRO A 131 3.93 9.39 4.28
CA PRO A 131 3.70 9.86 5.65
C PRO A 131 4.95 10.38 6.36
N LEU A 132 6.15 9.93 5.94
CA LEU A 132 7.44 10.36 6.48
C LEU A 132 7.98 11.62 5.78
N ALA A 133 7.31 12.12 4.75
CA ALA A 133 7.76 13.28 3.99
C ALA A 133 8.05 14.55 4.84
N PRO A 134 7.29 14.86 5.93
CA PRO A 134 7.58 16.04 6.77
C PRO A 134 8.99 16.06 7.37
N ILE A 135 9.66 14.91 7.48
CA ILE A 135 11.05 14.83 7.92
C ILE A 135 11.98 15.67 7.03
N PHE A 136 11.66 15.81 5.74
CA PHE A 136 12.51 16.52 4.78
C PHE A 136 12.24 18.02 4.68
N PHE A 137 10.98 18.45 4.81
CA PHE A 137 10.60 19.84 4.58
C PHE A 137 10.18 20.60 5.85
N SER A 138 9.73 19.90 6.90
CA SER A 138 9.34 20.48 8.19
C SER A 138 9.79 19.63 9.39
N PRO A 139 11.09 19.25 9.50
CA PRO A 139 11.57 18.32 10.53
C PRO A 139 11.29 18.82 11.95
N ASN A 140 11.51 20.10 12.24
CA ASN A 140 11.37 20.63 13.59
C ASN A 140 9.93 20.51 14.12
N ALA A 141 8.94 20.89 13.31
CA ALA A 141 7.53 20.76 13.67
C ALA A 141 7.12 19.29 13.79
N TYR A 142 7.57 18.44 12.86
CA TYR A 142 7.25 17.01 12.85
C TYR A 142 7.77 16.30 14.11
N PHE A 143 9.03 16.50 14.47
CA PHE A 143 9.62 15.87 15.65
C PHE A 143 9.12 16.48 16.96
N ALA A 144 8.72 17.76 16.98
CA ALA A 144 8.07 18.36 18.14
C ALA A 144 6.68 17.73 18.40
N ASP A 145 5.92 17.47 17.34
CA ASP A 145 4.63 16.79 17.42
C ASP A 145 4.78 15.33 17.88
N ILE A 146 5.76 14.61 17.32
CA ILE A 146 6.10 13.25 17.78
C ILE A 146 6.54 13.26 19.24
N ALA A 147 7.38 14.21 19.66
CA ALA A 147 7.82 14.29 21.04
C ALA A 147 6.65 14.53 22.02
N THR A 148 5.64 15.30 21.57
CA THR A 148 4.43 15.58 22.37
C THR A 148 3.54 14.34 22.47
N SER A 149 3.45 13.56 21.39
CA SER A 149 2.52 12.43 21.29
C SER A 149 3.12 11.09 21.77
N MET A 150 4.38 10.81 21.45
CA MET A 150 5.09 9.54 21.69
C MET A 150 6.24 9.66 22.70
N GLY A 151 6.61 10.88 23.10
CA GLY A 151 7.72 11.15 24.03
C GLY A 151 9.04 11.53 23.34
N GLN A 152 9.91 12.21 24.07
CA GLN A 152 11.19 12.71 23.56
C GLN A 152 12.12 11.59 23.09
N ASP A 153 12.24 10.51 23.88
CA ASP A 153 13.10 9.37 23.53
C ASP A 153 12.71 8.74 22.18
N TYR A 154 11.41 8.68 21.90
CA TYR A 154 10.89 8.17 20.63
C TYR A 154 11.20 9.13 19.47
N ALA A 155 11.01 10.44 19.67
CA ALA A 155 11.32 11.45 18.67
C ALA A 155 12.81 11.49 18.32
N ASP A 156 13.69 11.38 19.32
CA ASP A 156 15.14 11.35 19.13
C ASP A 156 15.59 10.05 18.47
N GLY A 157 14.99 8.91 18.86
CA GLY A 157 15.19 7.64 18.17
C GLY A 157 14.79 7.72 16.69
N MET A 158 13.64 8.33 16.38
CA MET A 158 13.25 8.57 14.99
C MET A 158 14.23 9.50 14.27
N ARG A 159 14.68 10.60 14.88
CA ARG A 159 15.68 11.50 14.28
C ARG A 159 16.98 10.79 13.93
N ALA A 160 17.45 9.92 14.82
CA ALA A 160 18.67 9.16 14.60
C ALA A 160 18.53 8.11 13.48
N LEU A 161 17.35 7.51 13.35
CA LEU A 161 17.08 6.45 12.37
C LEU A 161 16.72 7.00 10.98
N PHE A 162 15.87 8.02 10.90
CA PHE A 162 15.33 8.54 9.65
C PHE A 162 16.27 9.55 9.00
N SER A 163 17.33 9.04 8.37
CA SER A 163 18.17 9.80 7.42
C SER A 163 17.69 9.61 5.98
N PRO A 164 18.05 10.52 5.04
CA PRO A 164 17.75 10.34 3.62
C PRO A 164 18.22 8.98 3.09
N THR A 165 19.41 8.55 3.51
CA THR A 165 20.00 7.25 3.14
C THR A 165 19.13 6.09 3.62
N VAL A 166 18.68 6.10 4.87
CA VAL A 166 17.83 5.04 5.42
C VAL A 166 16.49 5.00 4.70
N ILE A 167 15.91 6.15 4.35
CA ILE A 167 14.66 6.21 3.59
C ILE A 167 14.84 5.66 2.16
N CYS A 168 15.96 5.96 1.50
CA CYS A 168 16.30 5.36 0.20
C CYS A 168 16.47 3.84 0.30
N VAL A 169 17.19 3.35 1.31
CA VAL A 169 17.34 1.91 1.58
C VAL A 169 15.98 1.28 1.86
N TRP A 170 15.14 1.92 2.67
CA TRP A 170 13.79 1.46 2.98
C TRP A 170 12.89 1.40 1.74
N ALA A 171 13.02 2.34 0.80
CA ALA A 171 12.32 2.28 -0.47
C ALA A 171 12.69 1.02 -1.27
N VAL A 172 13.99 0.71 -1.36
CA VAL A 172 14.49 -0.49 -2.04
C VAL A 172 14.01 -1.76 -1.33
N VAL A 173 14.11 -1.81 0.01
CA VAL A 173 13.62 -2.94 0.81
C VAL A 173 12.11 -3.12 0.61
N SER A 174 11.33 -2.03 0.63
CA SER A 174 9.87 -2.07 0.40
C SER A 174 9.53 -2.65 -0.97
N LEU A 175 10.28 -2.31 -2.02
CA LEU A 175 10.10 -2.89 -3.35
C LEU A 175 10.39 -4.40 -3.37
N ILE A 176 11.46 -4.84 -2.69
CA ILE A 176 11.82 -6.26 -2.59
C ILE A 176 10.74 -7.02 -1.82
N VAL A 177 10.31 -6.50 -0.68
CA VAL A 177 9.26 -7.09 0.16
C VAL A 177 7.93 -7.13 -0.58
N ALA A 178 7.56 -6.06 -1.29
CA ALA A 178 6.34 -6.01 -2.11
C ALA A 178 6.40 -7.03 -3.26
N CYS A 179 7.57 -7.23 -3.87
CA CYS A 179 7.79 -8.27 -4.88
C CYS A 179 7.57 -9.67 -4.28
N VAL A 180 8.24 -9.98 -3.15
CA VAL A 180 8.10 -11.26 -2.44
C VAL A 180 6.65 -11.50 -2.00
N GLY A 181 6.02 -10.50 -1.39
CA GLY A 181 4.62 -10.54 -1.00
C GLY A 181 3.69 -10.76 -2.20
N GLY A 182 3.97 -10.11 -3.33
CA GLY A 182 3.23 -10.29 -4.57
C GLY A 182 3.35 -11.73 -5.13
N LEU A 183 4.55 -12.33 -5.04
CA LEU A 183 4.77 -13.73 -5.40
C LEU A 183 4.02 -14.69 -4.47
N ILE A 184 4.02 -14.43 -3.16
CA ILE A 184 3.26 -15.21 -2.17
C ILE A 184 1.75 -15.07 -2.44
N GLY A 185 1.26 -13.85 -2.65
CA GLY A 185 -0.13 -13.58 -2.99
C GLY A 185 -0.56 -14.30 -4.27
N ARG A 186 0.30 -14.34 -5.29
CA ARG A 186 0.10 -15.15 -6.50
C ARG A 186 0.02 -16.65 -6.21
N PHE A 187 0.89 -17.16 -5.34
CA PHE A 187 0.87 -18.57 -4.96
C PHE A 187 -0.43 -18.94 -4.25
N LEU A 188 -0.86 -18.13 -3.29
CA LEU A 188 -2.13 -18.30 -2.57
C LEU A 188 -3.33 -18.22 -3.51
N LEU A 189 -3.31 -17.27 -4.45
CA LEU A 189 -4.30 -17.13 -5.52
C LEU A 189 -4.49 -18.44 -6.30
N ARG A 190 -3.38 -19.04 -6.75
CA ARG A 190 -3.42 -20.30 -7.51
C ARG A 190 -3.84 -21.49 -6.67
N LYS A 191 -3.37 -21.58 -5.43
CA LYS A 191 -3.55 -22.76 -4.58
C LYS A 191 -4.92 -22.82 -3.91
N HIS A 192 -5.43 -21.69 -3.42
CA HIS A 192 -6.62 -21.63 -2.58
C HIS A 192 -7.77 -20.85 -3.22
N PHE A 193 -7.51 -19.66 -3.79
CA PHE A 193 -8.60 -18.80 -4.27
C PHE A 193 -9.16 -19.23 -5.63
N ALA A 194 -8.33 -19.70 -6.55
CA ALA A 194 -8.79 -20.28 -7.82
C ALA A 194 -9.62 -21.55 -7.59
N LYS A 195 -9.25 -22.38 -6.59
CA LYS A 195 -10.01 -23.57 -6.21
C LYS A 195 -11.34 -23.24 -5.53
N ALA A 196 -11.43 -22.09 -4.85
CA ALA A 196 -12.64 -21.64 -4.18
C ALA A 196 -13.58 -20.81 -5.08
N GLY A 197 -13.27 -20.64 -6.37
CA GLY A 197 -14.03 -19.76 -7.29
C GLY A 197 -13.89 -18.26 -6.95
N VAL A 198 -12.91 -17.92 -6.12
CA VAL A 198 -12.66 -16.56 -5.60
C VAL A 198 -11.64 -15.78 -6.47
N ALA A 199 -11.06 -16.41 -7.48
CA ALA A 199 -10.18 -15.78 -8.47
C ALA A 199 -10.80 -15.81 -9.87
#